data_AF-A0A932BX42-F1
#
_entry.id   AF-A0A932BX42-F1
#
_cell.length_a   1.000
_cell.length_b   1.000
_cell.length_c   1.000
_cell.angle_alpha   90.00
_cell.angle_beta   90.00
_cell.angle_gamma   90.00
#
_symmetry.space_group_name_H-M   'P 1'
#
loop_
_entity.id
_entity.type
_entity.pdbx_description
1 polymer ?
#
loop_
_entity_poly.entity_id
_entity_poly.type
_entity_poly.pdbx_seq_one_letter_code
_entity_poly.pdbx_strand_id
1 'polypeptide(L)'
;MRIYDGSPRQDFAEVLRSIGAYLDQRGMKDVLVMEAPDGYIVQGVTRVGATTSTWSESMGQIVKETMTFLDDDIGRFMDESIARRGTGPQEQLPPPGRYEHALRVIGHYIDEQKPRDIFFFEQDGAFVVRLHNGSQAGALHALVEFTREDVEALITRGPTFRLPPRPTGPDGAASS
;
A
#
# COMPACT_ATOMS: atom_id res chain seq x y z
N MET A 1 21.34 10.95 10.11
CA MET A 1 21.16 11.89 8.99
C MET A 1 20.30 11.19 7.95
N ARG A 2 18.99 11.49 7.90
CA ARG A 2 18.12 11.07 6.79
C ARG A 2 18.18 12.23 5.78
N ILE A 3 18.99 12.04 4.75
CA ILE A 3 18.96 12.88 3.56
C ILE A 3 17.67 12.50 2.81
N TYR A 4 17.05 13.46 2.12
CA TYR A 4 15.77 13.37 1.40
C TYR A 4 14.52 13.76 2.20
N ASP A 5 14.44 15.05 2.52
CA ASP A 5 13.17 15.77 2.57
C ASP A 5 12.59 15.73 1.14
N GLY A 6 11.46 15.01 0.93
CA GLY A 6 10.85 14.80 -0.39
C GLY A 6 11.13 13.48 -1.12
N SER A 7 11.62 12.42 -0.43
CA SER A 7 11.76 11.08 -1.04
C SER A 7 10.38 10.43 -1.29
N PRO A 8 10.21 9.61 -2.35
CA PRO A 8 8.96 8.89 -2.66
C PRO A 8 8.39 8.04 -1.52
N ARG A 9 9.19 7.74 -0.49
CA ARG A 9 8.78 7.02 0.71
C ARG A 9 7.86 7.81 1.65
N GLN A 10 7.60 9.09 1.36
CA GLN A 10 6.67 9.91 2.15
C GLN A 10 5.21 9.84 1.65
N ASP A 11 4.95 9.14 0.54
CA ASP A 11 3.59 8.84 0.06
C ASP A 11 3.36 7.32 0.20
N PHE A 12 3.11 6.87 1.43
CA PHE A 12 2.81 5.46 1.69
C PHE A 12 1.55 5.03 0.94
N ALA A 13 0.58 5.92 0.70
CA ALA A 13 -0.60 5.60 -0.10
C ALA A 13 -0.23 5.13 -1.52
N GLU A 14 0.57 5.87 -2.29
CA GLU A 14 0.93 5.47 -3.66
C GLU A 14 1.99 4.35 -3.69
N VAL A 15 2.94 4.33 -2.75
CA VAL A 15 3.93 3.24 -2.65
C VAL A 15 3.25 1.90 -2.34
N LEU A 16 2.44 1.85 -1.28
CA LEU A 16 1.77 0.61 -0.88
C LEU A 16 0.69 0.21 -1.88
N ARG A 17 0.02 1.17 -2.53
CA ARG A 17 -0.85 0.88 -3.67
C ARG A 17 -0.11 0.16 -4.80
N SER A 18 1.07 0.64 -5.16
CA SER A 18 1.89 0.05 -6.23
C SER A 18 2.33 -1.37 -5.87
N ILE A 19 2.75 -1.59 -4.62
CA ILE A 19 3.03 -2.93 -4.08
C ILE A 19 1.75 -3.80 -4.14
N GLY A 20 0.59 -3.26 -3.77
CA GLY A 20 -0.69 -3.96 -3.82
C GLY A 20 -1.08 -4.42 -5.22
N ALA A 21 -0.92 -3.54 -6.22
CA ALA A 21 -1.17 -3.87 -7.62
C ALA A 21 -0.26 -5.01 -8.11
N TYR A 22 0.99 -5.05 -7.65
CA TYR A 22 1.91 -6.15 -7.94
C TYR A 22 1.44 -7.46 -7.29
N LEU A 23 1.06 -7.42 -6.01
CA LEU A 23 0.57 -8.59 -5.27
C LEU A 23 -0.68 -9.19 -5.90
N ASP A 24 -1.60 -8.35 -6.36
CA ASP A 24 -2.82 -8.75 -7.06
C ASP A 24 -2.50 -9.44 -8.40
N GLN A 25 -1.56 -8.90 -9.19
CA GLN A 25 -1.13 -9.50 -10.45
C GLN A 25 -0.55 -10.91 -10.26
N ARG A 26 0.12 -11.17 -9.13
CA ARG A 26 0.65 -12.50 -8.79
C ARG A 26 -0.34 -13.40 -8.07
N GLY A 27 -1.54 -12.91 -7.72
CA GLY A 27 -2.52 -13.65 -6.94
C GLY A 27 -2.03 -14.02 -5.53
N MET A 28 -1.12 -13.22 -4.95
CA MET A 28 -0.57 -13.49 -3.63
C MET A 28 -1.61 -13.29 -2.52
N LYS A 29 -1.41 -13.96 -1.39
CA LYS A 29 -2.21 -13.87 -0.14
C LYS A 29 -1.31 -13.92 1.09
N ASP A 30 -1.86 -13.67 2.27
CA ASP A 30 -1.19 -13.76 3.58
C ASP A 30 0.11 -12.94 3.59
N VAL A 31 -0.04 -11.67 3.24
CA VAL A 31 1.08 -10.79 2.91
C VAL A 31 1.68 -10.18 4.17
N LEU A 32 3.01 -10.12 4.25
CA LEU A 32 3.77 -9.36 5.23
C LEU A 32 4.61 -8.32 4.50
N VAL A 33 4.61 -7.09 4.99
CA VAL A 33 5.40 -5.98 4.47
C VAL A 33 6.19 -5.34 5.59
N MET A 34 7.48 -5.13 5.34
CA MET A 34 8.41 -4.47 6.25
C MET A 34 9.18 -3.40 5.48
N GLU A 35 9.23 -2.18 6.00
CA GLU A 35 10.13 -1.16 5.44
C GLU A 35 11.58 -1.52 5.78
N ALA A 36 12.44 -1.38 4.77
CA ALA A 36 13.87 -1.62 4.83
C ALA A 36 14.64 -0.34 4.47
N PRO A 37 15.95 -0.24 4.78
CA PRO A 37 16.72 0.96 4.51
C PRO A 37 16.71 1.41 3.05
N ASP A 38 16.58 0.49 2.10
CA ASP A 38 16.62 0.66 0.64
C ASP A 38 15.29 0.33 -0.08
N GLY A 39 14.20 0.14 0.68
CA GLY A 39 12.86 -0.09 0.11
C GLY A 39 11.95 -0.91 1.02
N TYR A 40 11.38 -2.02 0.52
CA TYR A 40 10.50 -2.90 1.29
C TYR A 40 10.84 -4.38 1.11
N ILE A 41 10.74 -5.13 2.19
CA ILE A 41 10.71 -6.60 2.14
C ILE A 41 9.25 -7.03 2.18
N VAL A 42 8.84 -7.82 1.20
CA VAL A 42 7.47 -8.33 1.07
C VAL A 42 7.51 -9.85 1.02
N GLN A 43 6.72 -10.47 1.89
CA GLN A 43 6.47 -11.90 1.88
C GLN A 43 5.00 -12.15 1.59
N GLY A 44 4.70 -13.28 0.96
CA GLY A 44 3.33 -13.77 0.87
C GLY A 44 3.31 -15.16 0.28
N VAL A 45 2.12 -15.73 0.20
CA VAL A 45 1.91 -17.06 -0.35
C VAL A 45 1.26 -16.96 -1.72
N THR A 46 1.72 -17.79 -2.66
CA THR A 46 1.09 -17.97 -3.96
C THR A 46 0.77 -19.45 -4.19
N ARG A 47 -0.22 -19.73 -5.04
CA ARG A 47 -0.60 -21.10 -5.43
C ARG A 47 0.00 -21.42 -6.80
N VAL A 48 0.83 -22.44 -6.87
CA VAL A 48 1.43 -22.92 -8.12
C VAL A 48 0.79 -24.27 -8.51
N GLY A 49 0.39 -24.41 -9.78
CA GLY A 49 0.00 -25.71 -10.35
C GLY A 49 -1.50 -25.99 -10.53
N ALA A 50 -2.38 -24.97 -10.54
CA ALA A 50 -3.78 -25.16 -10.92
C ALA A 50 -3.97 -25.06 -12.44
N THR A 51 -3.43 -25.99 -13.22
CA THR A 51 -3.75 -26.11 -14.66
C THR A 51 -5.03 -26.89 -14.87
N THR A 52 -5.89 -26.39 -15.76
CA THR A 52 -7.19 -26.94 -16.17
C THR A 52 -7.05 -28.23 -16.99
N SER A 53 -6.55 -29.32 -16.38
CA SER A 53 -6.59 -30.66 -16.97
C SER A 53 -7.47 -31.59 -16.14
N THR A 54 -8.45 -32.18 -16.81
CA THR A 54 -9.67 -32.81 -16.32
C THR A 54 -9.49 -34.10 -15.49
N TRP A 55 -8.30 -34.47 -15.02
CA TRP A 55 -8.09 -35.65 -14.19
C TRP A 55 -6.69 -35.62 -13.54
N SER A 56 -6.62 -35.05 -12.33
CA SER A 56 -5.78 -35.50 -11.21
C SER A 56 -5.78 -34.39 -10.16
N GLU A 57 -5.97 -34.78 -8.90
CA GLU A 57 -5.80 -33.91 -7.73
C GLU A 57 -4.34 -33.45 -7.62
N SER A 58 -3.91 -32.51 -8.46
CA SER A 58 -2.76 -31.69 -8.11
C SER A 58 -3.24 -30.72 -7.05
N MET A 59 -3.11 -31.11 -5.77
CA MET A 59 -3.12 -30.15 -4.66
C MET A 59 -2.18 -29.01 -5.05
N GLY A 60 -2.75 -27.84 -5.37
CA GLY A 60 -1.95 -26.68 -5.74
C GLY A 60 -0.90 -26.44 -4.65
N GLN A 61 0.37 -26.39 -5.04
CA GLN A 61 1.44 -26.15 -4.07
C GLN A 61 1.32 -24.72 -3.57
N ILE A 62 1.21 -24.56 -2.25
CA ILE A 62 1.31 -23.25 -1.61
C ILE A 62 2.80 -22.97 -1.43
N VAL A 63 3.28 -21.91 -2.07
CA VAL A 63 4.69 -21.50 -2.02
C VAL A 63 4.76 -20.16 -1.31
N LYS A 64 5.62 -20.08 -0.28
CA LYS A 64 5.98 -18.80 0.34
C LYS A 64 7.07 -18.13 -0.48
N GLU A 65 6.81 -16.91 -0.93
CA GLU A 65 7.78 -16.08 -1.63
C GLU A 65 8.25 -14.95 -0.70
N THR A 66 9.51 -14.54 -0.86
CA THR A 66 10.07 -13.34 -0.24
C THR A 66 10.70 -12.51 -1.33
N MET A 67 10.40 -11.23 -1.33
CA MET A 67 10.83 -10.29 -2.34
C MET A 67 11.34 -9.03 -1.69
N THR A 68 12.32 -8.41 -2.31
CA THR A 68 12.81 -7.08 -1.93
C THR A 68 12.45 -6.13 -3.06
N PHE A 69 11.65 -5.11 -2.75
CA PHE A 69 11.38 -3.99 -3.63
C PHE A 69 12.32 -2.86 -3.27
N LEU A 70 13.29 -2.58 -4.13
CA LEU A 70 14.20 -1.46 -3.94
C LEU A 70 13.52 -0.15 -4.37
N ASP A 71 14.06 0.98 -3.94
CA ASP A 71 13.56 2.31 -4.31
C ASP A 71 13.36 2.48 -5.83
N ASP A 72 14.29 1.97 -6.64
CA ASP A 72 14.21 2.02 -8.10
C ASP A 72 13.05 1.19 -8.67
N ASP A 73 12.72 0.06 -8.04
CA ASP A 73 11.58 -0.77 -8.45
C ASP A 73 10.25 -0.08 -8.10
N ILE A 74 10.19 0.57 -6.93
CA ILE A 74 9.03 1.34 -6.50
C ILE A 74 8.78 2.51 -7.45
N GLY A 75 9.84 3.24 -7.82
CA GLY A 75 9.78 4.30 -8.84
C GLY A 75 9.19 3.79 -10.15
N ARG A 76 9.68 2.64 -10.64
CA ARG A 76 9.17 2.01 -11.86
C ARG A 76 7.70 1.63 -11.75
N PHE A 77 7.26 1.05 -10.63
CA PHE A 77 5.85 0.68 -10.45
C PHE A 77 4.92 1.89 -10.42
N MET A 78 5.36 2.99 -9.81
CA MET A 78 4.60 4.25 -9.81
C MET A 78 4.47 4.81 -11.22
N ASP A 79 5.55 4.85 -11.99
CA ASP A 79 5.54 5.30 -13.39
C ASP A 79 4.61 4.43 -14.26
N GLU A 80 4.67 3.10 -14.11
CA GLU A 80 3.75 2.18 -14.78
C GLU A 80 2.29 2.45 -14.40
N SER A 81 2.01 2.72 -13.12
CA SER A 81 0.65 3.05 -12.66
C SER A 81 0.12 4.36 -13.25
N ILE A 82 0.99 5.34 -13.48
CA ILE A 82 0.65 6.63 -14.12
C ILE A 82 0.44 6.43 -15.61
N ALA A 83 1.32 5.68 -16.28
CA ALA A 83 1.18 5.35 -17.69
C ALA A 83 -0.15 4.63 -17.97
N ARG A 84 -0.53 3.66 -17.12
CA ARG A 84 -1.82 2.95 -17.19
C ARG A 84 -3.03 3.88 -17.02
N ARG A 85 -2.89 5.05 -16.39
CA ARG A 85 -3.97 6.06 -16.24
C ARG A 85 -4.19 6.91 -17.51
N GLY A 86 -3.23 6.96 -18.44
CA GLY A 86 -3.23 7.92 -19.56
C GLY A 86 -3.45 7.37 -20.97
N THR A 87 -3.40 6.04 -21.19
CA THR A 87 -3.24 5.47 -22.54
C THR A 87 -4.32 4.48 -23.00
N GLY A 88 -5.57 4.61 -22.57
CA GLY A 88 -6.65 3.78 -23.10
C GLY A 88 -7.97 4.53 -23.19
N PRO A 89 -8.90 4.13 -24.10
CA PRO A 89 -10.29 4.49 -23.90
C PRO A 89 -10.68 4.09 -22.47
N GLN A 90 -11.65 4.77 -21.89
CA GLN A 90 -12.25 4.45 -20.59
C GLN A 90 -13.01 3.11 -20.63
N GLU A 91 -12.55 2.15 -21.44
CA GLU A 91 -12.84 0.74 -21.34
C GLU A 91 -12.33 0.29 -19.98
N GLN A 92 -13.30 0.09 -19.09
CA GLN A 92 -13.22 -0.59 -17.80
C GLN A 92 -11.88 -1.29 -17.60
N LEU A 93 -10.89 -0.57 -17.03
CA LEU A 93 -9.73 -1.22 -16.46
C LEU A 93 -10.27 -2.35 -15.56
N PRO A 94 -9.68 -3.56 -15.58
CA PRO A 94 -10.06 -4.58 -14.62
C PRO A 94 -10.04 -3.91 -13.24
N PRO A 95 -11.11 -4.05 -12.43
CA PRO A 95 -11.19 -3.38 -11.15
C PRO A 95 -9.88 -3.61 -10.39
N PRO A 96 -9.31 -2.57 -9.77
CA PRO A 96 -8.08 -2.75 -9.01
C PRO A 96 -8.28 -3.92 -8.06
N GLY A 97 -7.24 -4.75 -7.96
CA GLY A 97 -7.33 -5.91 -7.11
C GLY A 97 -7.48 -5.50 -5.64
N ARG A 98 -7.79 -6.50 -4.81
CA ARG A 98 -8.09 -6.28 -3.39
C ARG A 98 -6.93 -5.58 -2.68
N TYR A 99 -5.68 -5.96 -2.97
CA TYR A 99 -4.52 -5.37 -2.31
C TYR A 99 -4.22 -3.95 -2.81
N GLU A 100 -4.36 -3.66 -4.10
CA GLU A 100 -4.18 -2.28 -4.61
C GLU A 100 -5.08 -1.31 -3.83
N HIS A 101 -6.36 -1.67 -3.67
CA HIS A 101 -7.31 -0.83 -2.94
C HIS A 101 -7.07 -0.79 -1.43
N ALA A 102 -6.89 -1.95 -0.80
CA ALA A 102 -6.68 -2.04 0.64
C ALA A 102 -5.40 -1.30 1.08
N LEU A 103 -4.31 -1.54 0.36
CA LEU A 103 -3.02 -0.93 0.68
C LEU A 103 -2.99 0.56 0.40
N ARG A 104 -3.77 1.07 -0.57
CA ARG A 104 -3.93 2.51 -0.76
C ARG A 104 -4.58 3.18 0.45
N VAL A 105 -5.67 2.63 0.98
CA VAL A 105 -6.39 3.25 2.11
C VAL A 105 -5.62 3.10 3.42
N ILE A 106 -4.93 1.98 3.62
CA ILE A 106 -4.02 1.79 4.76
C ILE A 106 -2.81 2.73 4.65
N GLY A 107 -2.20 2.84 3.47
CA GLY A 107 -1.09 3.76 3.23
C GLY A 107 -1.49 5.21 3.49
N HIS A 108 -2.70 5.60 3.09
CA HIS A 108 -3.21 6.93 3.41
C HIS A 108 -3.31 7.18 4.92
N TYR A 109 -3.84 6.22 5.69
CA TYR A 109 -3.84 6.33 7.15
C TYR A 109 -2.42 6.47 7.71
N ILE A 110 -1.47 5.69 7.20
CA ILE A 110 -0.06 5.75 7.61
C ILE A 110 0.54 7.14 7.34
N ASP A 111 0.25 7.75 6.18
CA ASP A 111 0.69 9.10 5.83
C ASP A 111 0.24 10.15 6.86
N GLU A 112 -0.98 10.01 7.39
CA GLU A 112 -1.49 10.91 8.44
C GLU A 112 -0.73 10.75 9.76
N GLN A 113 -0.31 9.53 10.09
CA GLN A 113 0.42 9.25 11.33
C GLN A 113 1.89 9.68 11.28
N LYS A 114 2.47 9.82 10.08
CA LYS A 114 3.87 10.20 9.84
C LYS A 114 4.87 9.38 10.68
N PRO A 115 4.82 8.04 10.63
CA PRO A 115 5.75 7.22 11.38
C PRO A 115 7.17 7.32 10.81
N ARG A 116 8.14 6.87 11.60
CA ARG A 116 9.53 6.73 11.17
C ARG A 116 9.79 5.48 10.34
N ASP A 117 8.96 4.45 10.52
CA ASP A 117 9.08 3.11 9.94
C ASP A 117 7.76 2.33 10.15
N ILE A 118 7.44 1.43 9.23
CA ILE A 118 6.25 0.58 9.26
C ILE A 118 6.55 -0.91 9.12
N PHE A 119 5.66 -1.69 9.69
CA PHE A 119 5.59 -3.13 9.46
C PHE A 119 4.12 -3.54 9.53
N PHE A 120 3.67 -4.40 8.62
CA PHE A 120 2.33 -4.98 8.74
C PHE A 120 2.27 -6.39 8.18
N PHE A 121 1.24 -7.10 8.60
CA PHE A 121 0.85 -8.36 7.98
C PHE A 121 -0.67 -8.41 7.79
N GLU A 122 -1.08 -9.23 6.84
CA GLU A 122 -2.48 -9.50 6.51
C GLU A 122 -2.81 -10.95 6.82
N GLN A 123 -4.01 -11.17 7.36
CA GLN A 123 -4.58 -12.48 7.58
C GLN A 123 -6.09 -12.41 7.38
N ASP A 124 -6.61 -13.26 6.48
CA ASP A 124 -8.05 -13.37 6.18
C ASP A 124 -8.74 -12.04 5.82
N GLY A 125 -7.97 -11.07 5.30
CA GLY A 125 -8.42 -9.73 4.97
C GLY A 125 -8.26 -8.67 6.04
N ALA A 126 -7.92 -9.06 7.27
CA ALA A 126 -7.59 -8.13 8.33
C ALA A 126 -6.11 -7.77 8.26
N PHE A 127 -5.77 -6.53 8.60
CA PHE A 127 -4.40 -6.04 8.61
C PHE A 127 -4.03 -5.57 10.01
N VAL A 128 -2.85 -5.99 10.48
CA VAL A 128 -2.25 -5.46 11.70
C VAL A 128 -1.03 -4.64 11.32
N VAL A 129 -1.09 -3.34 11.59
CA VAL A 129 -0.07 -2.36 11.23
C VAL A 129 0.65 -1.89 12.49
N ARG A 130 1.96 -2.08 12.51
CA ARG A 130 2.87 -1.50 13.50
C ARG A 130 3.45 -0.21 12.96
N LEU A 131 3.25 0.87 13.70
CA LEU A 131 3.85 2.17 13.46
C LEU A 131 4.99 2.40 14.46
N HIS A 132 6.15 2.80 13.95
CA HIS A 132 7.26 3.23 14.78
C HIS A 132 7.34 4.76 14.80
N ASN A 133 6.97 5.38 15.91
CA ASN A 133 7.05 6.83 16.06
C ASN A 133 8.26 7.17 16.92
N GLY A 134 9.07 8.14 16.50
CA GLY A 134 10.12 8.65 17.38
C GLY A 134 9.70 9.97 18.00
N SER A 135 9.62 9.99 19.32
CA SER A 135 9.33 11.19 20.11
C SER A 135 10.59 11.70 20.81
N GLN A 136 10.57 12.94 21.32
CA GLN A 136 11.64 13.45 22.19
C GLN A 136 11.80 12.64 23.49
N ALA A 137 10.76 11.90 23.90
CA ALA A 137 10.75 11.04 25.08
C ALA A 137 11.18 9.58 24.79
N GLY A 138 11.50 9.23 23.54
CA GLY A 138 11.89 7.88 23.13
C GLY A 138 11.09 7.31 21.95
N ALA A 139 11.38 6.06 21.60
CA ALA A 139 10.66 5.30 20.58
C ALA A 139 9.29 4.83 21.11
N LEU A 140 8.24 5.09 20.34
CA LEU A 140 6.87 4.66 20.62
C LEU A 140 6.43 3.70 19.53
N HIS A 141 5.91 2.55 19.93
CA HIS A 141 5.30 1.57 19.04
C HIS A 141 3.79 1.64 19.21
N ALA A 142 3.07 1.83 18.10
CA ALA A 142 1.61 1.70 18.06
C ALA A 142 1.22 0.53 17.16
N LEU A 143 0.20 -0.22 17.58
CA LEU A 143 -0.43 -1.25 16.78
C LEU A 143 -1.84 -0.78 16.41
N VAL A 144 -2.17 -0.90 15.13
CA VAL A 144 -3.48 -0.54 14.58
C VAL A 144 -4.00 -1.76 13.83
N GLU A 145 -5.22 -2.15 14.14
CA GLU A 145 -5.91 -3.23 13.45
C GLU A 145 -6.93 -2.63 12.49
N PHE A 146 -6.97 -3.15 11.26
CA PHE A 146 -8.02 -2.92 10.29
C PHE A 146 -8.71 -4.25 10.05
N THR A 147 -9.97 -4.37 10.44
CA THR A 147 -10.75 -5.55 10.07
C THR A 147 -11.03 -5.55 8.56
N ARG A 148 -11.40 -6.71 8.01
CA ARG A 148 -11.80 -6.79 6.60
C ARG A 148 -12.93 -5.80 6.29
N GLU A 149 -13.90 -5.72 7.18
CA GLU A 149 -15.07 -4.85 7.06
C GLU A 149 -14.68 -3.36 7.13
N ASP A 150 -13.70 -3.00 7.97
CA ASP A 150 -13.15 -1.64 8.02
C ASP A 150 -12.50 -1.25 6.69
N VAL A 151 -11.68 -2.15 6.12
CA VAL A 151 -11.01 -1.93 4.84
C VAL A 151 -12.04 -1.77 3.72
N GLU A 152 -13.05 -2.63 3.65
CA GLU A 152 -14.13 -2.55 2.67
C GLU A 152 -14.91 -1.22 2.79
N ALA A 153 -15.20 -0.79 4.02
CA ALA A 153 -15.85 0.49 4.29
C ALA A 153 -14.98 1.68 3.85
N LEU A 154 -13.66 1.63 4.11
CA LEU A 154 -12.70 2.66 3.70
C LEU A 154 -12.57 2.73 2.18
N ILE A 155 -12.52 1.59 1.48
CA ILE A 155 -12.48 1.52 0.02
C ILE A 155 -13.76 2.12 -0.58
N THR A 156 -14.92 1.73 -0.05
CA THR A 156 -16.23 2.21 -0.52
C THR A 156 -16.38 3.72 -0.35
N ARG A 157 -15.83 4.28 0.73
CA ARG A 157 -15.82 5.74 0.97
C ARG A 157 -14.93 6.52 0.00
N GLY A 158 -14.15 5.85 -0.84
CA GLY A 158 -13.49 6.45 -2.00
C GLY A 158 -12.56 7.63 -1.69
N PRO A 159 -12.24 8.48 -2.69
CA PRO A 159 -11.19 9.51 -2.64
C PRO A 159 -11.58 10.78 -1.85
N THR A 160 -12.42 10.66 -0.81
CA THR A 160 -12.82 11.79 0.07
C THR A 160 -11.66 12.26 0.97
N PHE A 161 -10.47 11.66 0.80
CA PHE A 161 -9.19 12.11 1.33
C PHE A 161 -8.35 12.94 0.34
N ARG A 162 -8.97 13.62 -0.63
CA ARG A 162 -8.33 14.84 -1.15
C ARG A 162 -8.35 15.86 -0.03
N LEU A 163 -7.20 16.11 0.59
CA LEU A 163 -6.97 17.27 1.43
C LEU A 163 -7.59 18.50 0.73
N PRO A 164 -8.47 19.30 1.38
CA PRO A 164 -8.74 20.63 0.87
C PRO A 164 -7.39 21.34 0.70
N PRO A 165 -7.20 22.13 -0.37
CA PRO A 165 -5.94 22.85 -0.56
C PRO A 165 -5.60 23.57 0.74
N ARG A 166 -4.38 23.33 1.25
CA ARG A 166 -3.86 23.99 2.45
C ARG A 166 -4.12 25.49 2.27
N PRO A 167 -4.77 26.18 3.22
CA PRO A 167 -4.92 27.62 3.12
C PRO A 167 -3.52 28.22 3.07
N THR A 168 -3.18 28.79 1.92
CA THR A 168 -2.05 29.70 1.79
C THR A 168 -2.43 30.94 2.58
N GLY A 169 -2.05 30.99 3.86
CA GLY A 169 -1.96 32.30 4.52
C GLY A 169 -0.80 33.09 3.90
N PRO A 170 -0.73 34.42 4.06
CA PRO A 170 -1.68 35.33 4.69
C PRO A 170 -2.01 36.55 3.81
N ASP A 171 -3.28 36.76 3.46
CA ASP A 171 -3.81 38.07 3.06
C ASP A 171 -5.09 38.26 3.89
N GLY A 172 -5.27 39.29 4.71
CA GLY A 172 -4.92 40.68 4.44
C GLY A 172 -6.19 41.41 4.00
N ALA A 173 -6.84 42.08 4.95
CA ALA A 173 -7.70 43.26 4.79
C ALA A 173 -9.14 43.14 4.21
N ALA A 174 -10.08 43.55 5.09
CA ALA A 174 -11.12 44.56 4.90
C ALA A 174 -12.45 44.27 4.17
N SER A 175 -13.47 44.97 4.68
CA SER A 175 -14.84 45.24 4.17
C SER A 175 -15.87 44.11 4.40
N SER A 176 -17.05 44.33 4.98
CA SER A 176 -17.85 45.55 5.27
C SER A 176 -18.71 45.35 6.52
#